data_AF-A0A967W6X3-F1
#
_entry.id   AF-A0A967W6X3-F1
#
_cell.length_a   1.000
_cell.length_b   1.000
_cell.length_c   1.000
_cell.angle_alpha   90.00
_cell.angle_beta   90.00
_cell.angle_gamma   90.00
#
_symmetry.space_group_name_H-M   'P 1'
#
loop_
_entity.id
_entity.type
_entity.pdbx_description
1 polymer ?
#
loop_
_entity_poly.entity_id
_entity_poly.type
_entity_poly.pdbx_seq_one_letter_code
_entity_poly.pdbx_strand_id
1 'polypeptide(L)'
;MNDKAGPPQVWEAPFGVDKIEKLLPHRYPFLLVDRVDAYELGDVKRIRAVKNVTVNEPFFPGHFPGNPIMPGVLIVEALAQAAGCLSGLGLRAEGVRGNLFYLVKVDKARFNKTVGPGDQLVLEVQEKRRMRGMG
;
A
#
# COMPACT_ATOMS: atom_id res chain seq x y z
N MET A 1 -13.84 19.91 9.93
CA MET A 1 -14.44 19.94 11.27
C MET A 1 -13.47 19.24 12.22
N ASN A 2 -12.94 20.00 13.20
CA ASN A 2 -12.06 19.59 14.32
C ASN A 2 -11.17 18.35 14.13
N ASP A 3 -9.95 18.55 13.65
CA ASP A 3 -8.86 17.59 13.83
C ASP A 3 -7.80 18.23 14.73
N LYS A 4 -8.06 18.20 16.05
CA LYS A 4 -7.01 18.51 17.02
C LYS A 4 -5.94 17.44 16.85
N ALA A 5 -4.70 17.85 16.57
CA ALA A 5 -3.54 16.96 16.51
C ALA A 5 -3.46 16.14 17.80
N GLY A 6 -3.84 14.85 17.72
CA GLY A 6 -3.56 13.89 18.77
C GLY A 6 -2.08 13.50 18.75
N PRO A 7 -1.58 12.81 19.80
CA PRO A 7 -0.18 12.39 19.85
C PRO A 7 0.19 11.57 18.60
N PRO A 8 1.45 11.66 18.14
CA PRO A 8 1.93 10.89 16.99
C PRO A 8 1.67 9.40 17.25
N GLN A 9 0.85 8.79 16.40
CA GLN A 9 0.56 7.36 16.43
C GLN A 9 1.22 6.72 15.22
N VAL A 10 2.51 6.44 15.36
CA VAL A 10 3.18 5.41 14.56
C VAL A 10 3.17 4.10 15.34
N TRP A 11 3.20 2.99 14.63
CA TRP A 11 3.19 1.65 15.22
C TRP A 11 4.47 0.94 14.84
N GLU A 12 5.08 0.22 15.78
CA GLU A 12 6.19 -0.66 15.46
C GLU A 12 5.73 -1.74 14.46
N ALA A 13 6.61 -2.07 13.52
CA ALA A 13 6.38 -3.17 12.59
C ALA A 13 6.86 -4.50 13.23
N PRO A 14 6.23 -5.64 12.90
CA PRO A 14 5.16 -5.78 11.91
C PRO A 14 3.78 -5.40 12.45
N PHE A 15 2.92 -4.85 11.58
CA PHE A 15 1.52 -4.59 11.91
C PHE A 15 0.58 -4.93 10.76
N GLY A 16 -0.67 -5.28 11.10
CA GLY A 16 -1.66 -5.78 10.16
C GLY A 16 -2.71 -4.75 9.74
N VAL A 17 -3.78 -5.28 9.16
CA VAL A 17 -4.89 -4.55 8.55
C VAL A 17 -5.54 -3.51 9.48
N ASP A 18 -5.60 -3.77 10.78
CA ASP A 18 -6.21 -2.90 11.79
C ASP A 18 -5.51 -1.52 11.89
N LYS A 19 -4.22 -1.47 11.57
CA LYS A 19 -3.45 -0.22 11.48
C LYS A 19 -3.42 0.33 10.06
N ILE A 20 -3.33 -0.55 9.05
CA ILE A 20 -3.33 -0.16 7.64
C ILE A 20 -4.60 0.62 7.28
N GLU A 21 -5.76 0.18 7.76
CA GLU A 21 -7.05 0.86 7.54
C GLU A 21 -7.14 2.26 8.18
N LYS A 22 -6.23 2.59 9.10
CA LYS A 22 -6.10 3.93 9.70
C LYS A 22 -5.14 4.83 8.91
N LEU A 23 -4.36 4.25 7.99
CA LEU A 23 -3.46 4.94 7.07
C LEU A 23 -4.11 5.14 5.70
N LEU A 24 -4.93 4.17 5.27
CA LEU A 24 -5.53 4.13 3.95
C LEU A 24 -7.07 4.21 4.02
N PRO A 25 -7.71 4.90 3.06
CA PRO A 25 -9.17 4.90 2.92
C PRO A 25 -9.70 3.62 2.25
N HIS A 26 -8.85 2.85 1.58
CA HIS A 26 -9.23 1.64 0.84
C HIS A 26 -9.88 0.59 1.74
N ARG A 27 -10.91 -0.09 1.24
CA ARG A 27 -11.61 -1.20 1.88
C ARG A 27 -11.88 -2.29 0.86
N TYR A 28 -12.36 -3.45 1.32
CA TYR A 28 -12.76 -4.54 0.43
C TYR A 28 -13.70 -4.04 -0.69
N PRO A 29 -13.51 -4.47 -1.96
CA PRO A 29 -12.52 -5.43 -2.45
C PRO A 29 -11.18 -4.81 -2.92
N PHE A 30 -10.88 -3.57 -2.54
CA PHE A 30 -9.77 -2.78 -3.10
C PHE A 30 -8.67 -2.42 -2.09
N LEU A 31 -8.67 -3.00 -0.89
CA LEU A 31 -7.52 -2.93 0.03
C LEU A 31 -6.60 -4.11 -0.29
N LEU A 32 -5.38 -3.83 -0.78
CA LEU A 32 -4.46 -4.81 -1.36
C LEU A 32 -3.12 -4.90 -0.60
N VAL A 33 -3.09 -4.44 0.65
CA VAL A 33 -1.92 -4.58 1.54
C VAL A 33 -2.40 -5.22 2.83
N ASP A 34 -1.88 -6.42 3.13
CA ASP A 34 -2.34 -7.22 4.27
C ASP A 34 -1.54 -6.92 5.53
N ARG A 35 -0.24 -6.64 5.37
CA ARG A 35 0.70 -6.43 6.48
C ARG A 35 1.85 -5.53 6.08
N VAL A 36 2.31 -4.71 7.01
CA VAL A 36 3.59 -4.01 6.91
C VAL A 36 4.60 -4.78 7.74
N ASP A 37 5.68 -5.25 7.11
CA ASP A 37 6.74 -6.03 7.79
C ASP A 37 7.80 -5.12 8.40
N ALA A 38 8.17 -4.04 7.70
CA ALA A 38 9.16 -3.06 8.16
C ALA A 38 8.98 -1.71 7.45
N TYR A 39 9.42 -0.63 8.09
CA TYR A 39 9.51 0.70 7.45
C TYR A 39 10.58 1.57 8.12
N GLU A 40 11.05 2.58 7.41
CA GLU A 40 11.99 3.59 7.90
C GLU A 40 11.48 4.99 7.51
N LEU A 41 11.52 5.92 8.46
CA LEU A 41 11.07 7.31 8.27
C LEU A 41 12.21 8.35 8.35
N GLY A 42 13.47 7.89 8.36
CA GLY A 42 14.65 8.76 8.37
C GLY A 42 14.92 9.43 7.02
N ASP A 43 16.19 9.69 6.72
CA ASP A 43 16.61 10.41 5.51
C ASP A 43 16.07 9.79 4.21
N VAL A 44 16.07 8.46 4.14
CA VAL A 44 15.50 7.69 3.05
C VAL A 44 14.29 6.91 3.56
N LYS A 45 13.10 7.40 3.21
CA LYS A 45 11.86 6.74 3.60
C LYS A 45 11.65 5.49 2.75
N ARG A 46 11.39 4.36 3.41
CA ARG A 46 11.08 3.09 2.74
C ARG A 46 10.12 2.23 3.55
N ILE A 47 9.41 1.34 2.87
CA ILE A 47 8.50 0.37 3.47
C ILE A 47 8.62 -0.96 2.76
N ARG A 48 8.52 -2.04 3.53
CA ARG A 48 8.32 -3.40 3.07
C ARG A 48 6.98 -3.90 3.59
N ALA A 49 6.08 -4.22 2.67
CA ALA A 49 4.74 -4.71 2.97
C ALA A 49 4.46 -6.00 2.22
N VAL A 50 3.36 -6.65 2.56
CA VAL A 50 2.97 -7.95 1.99
C VAL A 50 1.52 -7.91 1.53
N LYS A 51 1.29 -8.53 0.37
CA LYS A 51 -0.02 -9.00 -0.09
C LYS A 51 0.06 -10.51 -0.34
N ASN A 52 -0.76 -11.28 0.37
CA ASN A 52 -0.95 -12.72 0.14
C ASN A 52 -1.98 -12.94 -0.95
N VAL A 53 -1.66 -13.72 -1.96
CA VAL A 53 -2.54 -13.97 -3.11
C VAL A 53 -3.28 -15.28 -2.88
N THR A 54 -4.62 -15.25 -2.86
CA THR A 54 -5.44 -16.45 -2.63
C THR A 54 -6.51 -16.60 -3.69
N VAL A 55 -6.86 -17.84 -4.02
CA VAL A 55 -7.90 -18.15 -5.02
C VAL A 55 -9.26 -17.55 -4.63
N ASN A 56 -9.48 -17.28 -3.35
CA ASN A 56 -10.71 -16.70 -2.81
C ASN A 56 -10.77 -15.16 -2.94
N GLU A 57 -10.16 -14.59 -3.97
CA GLU A 57 -10.21 -13.15 -4.26
C GLU A 57 -11.16 -12.83 -5.42
N PRO A 58 -11.87 -11.69 -5.36
CA PRO A 58 -13.01 -11.42 -6.25
C PRO A 58 -12.63 -11.23 -7.71
N PHE A 59 -11.36 -11.01 -8.04
CA PHE A 59 -10.89 -10.83 -9.42
C PHE A 59 -10.54 -12.16 -10.12
N PHE A 60 -10.28 -13.25 -9.39
CA PHE A 60 -9.87 -14.52 -10.00
C PHE A 60 -10.97 -15.24 -10.81
N PRO A 61 -12.28 -15.18 -10.45
CA PRO A 61 -13.33 -15.75 -11.29
C PRO A 61 -13.34 -15.18 -12.71
N GLY A 62 -12.89 -13.93 -12.89
CA GLY A 62 -12.84 -13.25 -14.18
C GLY A 62 -11.45 -13.16 -14.83
N HIS A 63 -10.37 -13.47 -14.12
CA HIS A 63 -9.01 -13.26 -14.61
C HIS A 63 -8.08 -14.45 -14.27
N PHE A 64 -8.18 -15.57 -14.99
CA PHE A 64 -9.17 -15.92 -16.01
C PHE A 64 -9.83 -17.26 -15.62
N PRO A 65 -11.06 -17.55 -16.08
CA PRO A 65 -11.67 -18.87 -15.88
C PRO A 65 -10.73 -20.01 -16.28
N GLY A 66 -10.43 -20.92 -15.35
CA GLY A 66 -9.51 -22.05 -15.57
C GLY A 66 -8.01 -21.71 -15.53
N ASN A 67 -7.63 -20.44 -15.45
CA ASN A 67 -6.24 -19.99 -15.34
C ASN A 67 -6.13 -18.71 -14.47
N PRO A 68 -6.18 -18.84 -13.14
CA PRO A 68 -6.21 -17.70 -12.23
C PRO A 68 -4.86 -16.96 -12.23
N ILE A 69 -4.87 -15.70 -12.66
CA ILE A 69 -3.71 -14.80 -12.70
C ILE A 69 -4.10 -13.49 -12.02
N MET A 70 -3.28 -12.97 -11.11
CA MET A 70 -3.53 -11.66 -10.52
C MET A 70 -3.35 -10.58 -11.60
N PRO A 71 -4.33 -9.68 -11.83
CA PRO A 71 -4.17 -8.60 -12.80
C PRO A 71 -2.96 -7.71 -12.47
N GLY A 72 -2.10 -7.46 -13.45
CA GLY A 72 -0.87 -6.66 -13.24
C GLY A 72 -1.14 -5.25 -12.71
N VAL A 73 -2.27 -4.65 -13.09
CA VAL A 73 -2.73 -3.36 -12.56
C VAL A 73 -3.00 -3.39 -11.06
N LEU A 74 -3.42 -4.52 -10.49
CA LEU A 74 -3.62 -4.65 -9.04
C LEU A 74 -2.29 -4.81 -8.29
N ILE A 75 -1.23 -5.29 -8.94
CA ILE A 75 0.13 -5.28 -8.38
C ILE A 75 0.63 -3.83 -8.27
N VAL A 76 0.39 -3.03 -9.31
CA VAL A 76 0.73 -1.59 -9.30
C VAL A 76 -0.06 -0.85 -8.24
N GLU A 77 -1.36 -1.12 -8.11
CA GLU A 77 -2.20 -0.57 -7.05
C GLU A 77 -1.70 -0.96 -5.66
N ALA A 78 -1.34 -2.23 -5.42
CA ALA A 78 -0.78 -2.67 -4.14
C ALA A 78 0.52 -1.92 -3.77
N LEU A 79 1.40 -1.69 -4.76
CA LEU A 79 2.61 -0.85 -4.57
C LEU A 79 2.24 0.61 -4.25
N ALA A 80 1.24 1.17 -4.93
CA ALA A 80 0.75 2.52 -4.65
C ALA A 80 0.15 2.64 -3.23
N GLN A 81 -0.59 1.64 -2.77
CA GLN A 81 -1.11 1.56 -1.41
C GLN A 81 0.01 1.42 -0.37
N ALA A 82 1.03 0.61 -0.64
CA ALA A 82 2.21 0.54 0.22
C ALA A 82 2.92 1.91 0.32
N ALA A 83 3.04 2.64 -0.80
CA ALA A 83 3.55 4.02 -0.81
C ALA A 83 2.66 4.98 0.00
N GLY A 84 1.33 4.80 -0.08
CA GLY A 84 0.35 5.52 0.74
C GLY A 84 0.52 5.24 2.23
N CYS A 85 0.77 3.99 2.62
CA CYS A 85 1.11 3.62 4.00
C CYS A 85 2.37 4.33 4.48
N LEU A 86 3.45 4.32 3.69
CA LEU A 86 4.70 5.02 4.02
C LEU A 86 4.47 6.52 4.22
N SER A 87 3.73 7.14 3.30
CA SER A 87 3.39 8.56 3.36
C SER A 87 2.52 8.88 4.59
N GLY A 88 1.51 8.05 4.87
CA GLY A 88 0.63 8.19 6.02
C GLY A 88 1.36 8.03 7.36
N LEU A 89 2.30 7.08 7.45
CA LEU A 89 3.19 6.93 8.62
C LEU A 89 4.05 8.17 8.83
N GLY A 90 4.64 8.71 7.76
CA GLY A 90 5.41 9.95 7.80
C GLY A 90 4.58 11.15 8.29
N LEU A 91 3.37 11.33 7.76
CA LEU A 91 2.47 12.40 8.19
C LEU A 91 2.02 12.25 9.65
N ARG A 92 1.73 11.03 10.10
CA ARG A 92 1.37 10.77 11.50
C ARG A 92 2.52 11.04 12.45
N ALA A 93 3.76 10.74 12.06
CA ALA A 93 4.96 11.12 12.81
C ALA A 93 5.10 12.65 12.92
N GLU A 94 4.66 13.39 11.88
CA GLU A 94 4.57 14.85 11.86
C GLU A 94 3.29 15.40 12.58
N GLY A 95 2.44 14.53 13.16
CA GLY A 95 1.19 14.92 13.84
C GLY A 95 0.02 15.29 12.91
N VAL A 96 0.16 15.06 11.60
CA VAL A 96 -0.85 15.37 10.58
C VAL A 96 -1.77 14.16 10.36
N ARG A 97 -3.08 14.42 10.22
CA ARG A 97 -4.12 13.40 9.98
C ARG A 97 -4.92 13.73 8.72
N GLY A 98 -5.56 12.69 8.14
CA GLY A 98 -6.62 12.87 7.14
C GLY A 98 -6.17 13.26 5.73
N ASN A 99 -5.10 12.66 5.19
CA ASN A 99 -4.69 12.91 3.80
C ASN A 99 -5.10 11.78 2.84
N LEU A 100 -5.75 12.16 1.75
CA LEU A 100 -6.06 11.29 0.63
C LEU A 100 -4.95 11.41 -0.42
N PHE A 101 -4.39 10.27 -0.84
CA PHE A 101 -3.36 10.21 -1.86
C PHE A 101 -3.96 9.74 -3.18
N TYR A 102 -3.62 10.41 -4.27
CA TYR A 102 -4.01 10.03 -5.62
C TYR A 102 -2.79 9.55 -6.40
N LEU A 103 -2.90 8.38 -7.01
CA LEU A 103 -1.91 7.91 -7.96
C LEU A 103 -2.09 8.67 -9.28
N VAL A 104 -1.16 9.57 -9.59
CA VAL A 104 -1.26 10.45 -10.78
C VAL A 104 -0.49 9.95 -12.00
N LYS A 105 0.54 9.14 -11.78
CA LYS A 105 1.41 8.65 -12.86
C LYS A 105 2.08 7.34 -12.45
N VAL A 106 2.14 6.42 -13.41
CA VAL A 106 2.98 5.23 -13.37
C VAL A 106 3.96 5.32 -14.54
N ASP A 107 5.25 5.09 -14.28
CA ASP A 107 6.30 5.16 -15.29
C ASP A 107 7.19 3.93 -15.18
N LYS A 108 7.68 3.44 -16.33
CA LYS A 108 8.64 2.32 -16.43
C LYS A 108 8.23 1.03 -15.70
N ALA A 109 6.92 0.75 -15.58
CA ALA A 109 6.44 -0.51 -15.05
C ALA A 109 6.79 -1.68 -16.00
N ARG A 110 7.28 -2.79 -15.45
CA ARG A 110 7.57 -4.03 -16.18
C ARG A 110 7.07 -5.23 -15.39
N PHE A 111 6.41 -6.16 -16.08
CA PHE A 111 5.86 -7.38 -15.50
C PHE A 111 6.60 -8.58 -16.09
N ASN A 112 7.44 -9.22 -15.28
CA ASN A 112 8.36 -10.26 -15.75
C ASN A 112 7.89 -11.68 -15.43
N LYS A 113 6.94 -11.83 -14.50
CA LYS A 113 6.36 -13.11 -14.07
C LYS A 113 4.88 -12.91 -13.77
N THR A 114 4.08 -13.93 -14.06
CA THR A 114 2.69 -14.00 -13.59
C THR A 114 2.67 -14.26 -12.09
N VAL A 115 1.60 -13.82 -11.44
CA VAL A 115 1.35 -14.01 -10.02
C VAL A 115 0.02 -14.73 -9.90
N GLY A 116 -0.07 -15.77 -9.08
CA GLY A 116 -1.27 -16.60 -8.94
C GLY A 116 -1.59 -16.95 -7.49
N PRO A 117 -2.69 -17.68 -7.26
CA PRO A 117 -3.05 -18.17 -5.93
C PRO A 117 -1.91 -18.95 -5.26
N GLY A 118 -1.66 -18.66 -3.98
CA GLY A 118 -0.57 -19.25 -3.20
C GLY A 118 0.70 -18.39 -3.14
N ASP A 119 0.86 -17.43 -4.05
CA ASP A 119 1.99 -16.52 -4.03
C ASP A 119 1.89 -15.49 -2.89
N GLN A 120 3.05 -15.02 -2.45
CA GLN A 120 3.17 -13.86 -1.57
C GLN A 120 3.91 -12.74 -2.31
N LEU A 121 3.24 -11.62 -2.51
CA LEU A 121 3.86 -10.41 -3.03
C LEU A 121 4.53 -9.65 -1.89
N VAL A 122 5.85 -9.55 -1.95
CA VAL A 122 6.62 -8.62 -1.13
C VAL A 122 6.70 -7.29 -1.87
N LEU A 123 6.12 -6.26 -1.26
CA LEU A 123 5.99 -4.92 -1.81
C LEU A 123 7.04 -4.01 -1.17
N GLU A 124 8.10 -3.70 -1.91
CA GLU A 124 9.15 -2.80 -1.44
C GLU A 124 9.04 -1.44 -2.13
N VAL A 125 8.88 -0.38 -1.34
CA VAL A 125 8.74 0.98 -1.83
C VAL A 125 9.75 1.88 -1.15
N GLN A 126 10.39 2.74 -1.95
CA GLN A 126 11.31 3.77 -1.49
C GLN A 126 10.86 5.13 -2.04
N GLU A 127 10.75 6.13 -1.17
CA GLU A 127 10.52 7.50 -1.59
C GLU A 127 11.80 8.05 -2.24
N LYS A 128 11.72 8.43 -3.52
CA LYS A 128 12.86 9.03 -4.24
C LYS A 128 12.89 10.55 -4.12
N ARG A 129 11.72 11.18 -4.10
CA ARG A 129 11.56 12.62 -4.08
C ARG A 129 10.16 12.99 -3.58
N ARG A 130 10.10 13.96 -2.67
CA ARG A 130 8.85 14.62 -2.26
C ARG A 130 8.77 16.00 -2.89
N MET A 131 7.70 16.26 -3.64
CA MET A 131 7.40 17.58 -4.20
C MET A 131 6.16 18.13 -3.48
N ARG A 132 6.24 19.36 -2.96
CA ARG A 132 5.09 20.06 -2.35
C ARG A 132 4.33 20.80 -3.47
N GLY A 133 3.00 20.66 -3.53
CA GLY A 133 2.14 21.44 -4.43
C GLY A 133 1.46 20.70 -5.60
N MET A 134 1.10 19.42 -5.44
CA MET A 134 0.08 18.81 -6.31
C MET A 134 -1.18 18.58 -5.49
N GLY A 135 -1.89 19.67 -5.25
CA GLY A 135 -3.08 19.78 -4.40
C GLY A 135 -3.36 21.26 -4.15
#